data_AF-A0A3N5RQ12-F1
#
_entry.id   AF-A0A3N5RQ12-F1
#
_cell.length_a   1.000
_cell.length_b   1.000
_cell.length_c   1.000
_cell.angle_alpha   90.00
_cell.angle_beta   90.00
_cell.angle_gamma   90.00
#
_symmetry.space_group_name_H-M   'P 1'
#
loop_
_entity.id
_entity.type
_entity.pdbx_description
1 polymer ?
#
loop_
_entity_poly.entity_id
_entity_poly.type
_entity_poly.pdbx_seq_one_letter_code
_entity_poly.pdbx_strand_id
1 'polypeptide(L)'
;MRITAEILNKLAKDAVDQRAKADRGILAVYLYGSLHTGDPVLGGTADIDLFFIHMEEIPVHREIVRISDDVHLDIAHHPRSLYRQAKELRHQPWLGPTVYGSKALYDPQHFFDFTQAAVRGQFYTPENVVARANWFKESARQSWWSLEEGEHKAEIEKVLIYLKAVNHAANAVAVLSGTPLPLRRFLLNFPERAAAIGKPGFYQGLLGLLGDNNIDSESIASWILEWQKAYKALSGKEIPAKFNPYRLNYYLRPFQALAEDDSWHNTLLPLFTTWTEIVQLLQNQETTQVWQKTINYIGLGSVSFSEKISALDKYLDMVEETLEAWGEKNGISV
;
A
#
# COMPACT_ATOMS: atom_id res chain seq x y z
N MET A 1 -6.47 27.33 2.78
CA MET A 1 -4.99 27.42 2.67
C MET A 1 -4.55 26.40 1.61
N ARG A 2 -3.77 26.79 0.60
CA ARG A 2 -3.29 25.84 -0.42
C ARG A 2 -2.23 24.92 0.21
N ILE A 3 -2.40 23.61 0.13
CA ILE A 3 -1.40 22.63 0.58
C ILE A 3 -0.27 22.65 -0.45
N THR A 4 0.97 22.90 -0.01
CA THR A 4 2.17 22.91 -0.87
C THR A 4 3.26 22.04 -0.27
N ALA A 5 4.14 21.50 -1.14
CA ALA A 5 5.27 20.68 -0.70
C ALA A 5 6.20 21.44 0.27
N GLU A 6 6.36 22.74 0.10
CA GLU A 6 7.16 23.59 1.00
C GLU A 6 6.59 23.64 2.42
N ILE A 7 5.27 23.86 2.56
CA ILE A 7 4.59 23.87 3.85
C ILE A 7 4.69 22.49 4.51
N LEU A 8 4.48 21.42 3.75
CA LEU A 8 4.57 20.05 4.26
C LEU A 8 5.99 19.70 4.72
N ASN A 9 7.03 20.09 3.97
CA ASN A 9 8.43 19.89 4.38
C ASN A 9 8.76 20.68 5.66
N LYS A 10 8.23 21.90 5.81
CA LYS A 10 8.40 22.68 7.04
C LYS A 10 7.75 21.98 8.23
N LEU A 11 6.49 21.53 8.09
CA LEU A 11 5.78 20.78 9.13
C LEU A 11 6.54 19.50 9.54
N ALA A 12 7.08 18.77 8.56
CA ALA A 12 7.91 17.60 8.81
C ALA A 12 9.14 17.96 9.66
N LYS A 13 9.89 19.00 9.27
CA LYS A 13 11.08 19.43 10.00
C LYS A 13 10.77 19.90 11.41
N ASP A 14 9.74 20.73 11.57
CA ASP A 14 9.32 21.26 12.88
C ASP A 14 8.93 20.12 13.83
N ALA A 15 8.19 19.10 13.33
CA ALA A 15 7.83 17.92 14.10
C ALA A 15 9.05 17.08 14.52
N VAL A 16 10.00 16.87 13.61
CA VAL A 16 11.24 16.14 13.89
C VAL A 16 12.09 16.88 14.92
N ASP A 17 12.30 18.19 14.75
CA ASP A 17 13.09 19.01 15.68
C ASP A 17 12.48 19.03 17.09
N GLN A 18 11.14 19.06 17.19
CA GLN A 18 10.44 18.99 18.46
C GLN A 18 10.64 17.62 19.13
N ARG A 19 10.44 16.52 18.40
CA ARG A 19 10.53 15.16 18.93
C ARG A 19 11.97 14.77 19.31
N ALA A 20 12.95 15.10 18.47
CA ALA A 20 14.36 14.81 18.73
C ALA A 20 14.93 15.56 19.95
N LYS A 21 14.35 16.73 20.31
CA LYS A 21 14.68 17.44 21.55
C LYS A 21 14.08 16.75 22.79
N ALA A 22 12.88 16.21 22.65
CA ALA A 22 12.13 15.59 23.74
C ALA A 22 12.60 14.16 24.05
N ASP A 23 13.01 13.42 23.03
CA ASP A 23 13.38 12.01 23.13
C ASP A 23 14.81 11.78 22.63
N ARG A 24 15.71 11.47 23.57
CA ARG A 24 17.13 11.17 23.30
C ARG A 24 17.35 9.73 22.79
N GLY A 25 16.32 8.88 22.83
CA GLY A 25 16.34 7.52 22.29
C GLY A 25 16.21 7.46 20.76
N ILE A 26 15.83 8.58 20.11
CA ILE A 26 15.76 8.68 18.65
C ILE A 26 17.18 8.71 18.07
N LEU A 27 17.50 7.68 17.28
CA LEU A 27 18.74 7.54 16.53
C LEU A 27 18.77 8.39 15.27
N ALA A 28 17.72 8.24 14.47
CA ALA A 28 17.58 8.91 13.19
C ALA A 28 16.11 9.05 12.83
N VAL A 29 15.80 10.05 12.00
CA VAL A 29 14.48 10.24 11.40
C VAL A 29 14.66 10.51 9.92
N TYR A 30 13.87 9.82 9.09
CA TYR A 30 13.83 10.08 7.65
C TYR A 30 12.39 10.24 7.15
N LEU A 31 12.27 10.99 6.05
CA LEU A 31 11.05 11.22 5.31
C LEU A 31 11.02 10.31 4.07
N TYR A 32 9.88 9.71 3.78
CA TYR A 32 9.63 9.00 2.52
C TYR A 32 8.22 9.33 2.00
N GLY A 33 7.76 8.66 0.95
CA GLY A 33 6.43 8.82 0.41
C GLY A 33 6.30 9.98 -0.57
N SER A 34 5.05 10.29 -0.92
CA SER A 34 4.72 11.18 -2.04
C SER A 34 5.24 12.61 -1.87
N LEU A 35 5.44 13.08 -0.63
CA LEU A 35 6.08 14.37 -0.35
C LEU A 35 7.54 14.45 -0.81
N HIS A 36 8.22 13.30 -0.87
CA HIS A 36 9.60 13.24 -1.33
C HIS A 36 9.71 12.83 -2.80
N THR A 37 8.83 11.94 -3.28
CA THR A 37 9.00 11.26 -4.57
C THR A 37 8.08 11.75 -5.69
N GLY A 38 7.15 12.68 -5.42
CA GLY A 38 6.22 13.16 -6.45
C GLY A 38 5.28 14.26 -5.97
N ASP A 39 4.00 14.15 -6.34
CA ASP A 39 2.95 15.04 -5.87
C ASP A 39 2.43 14.58 -4.49
N PRO A 40 2.63 15.34 -3.40
CA PRO A 40 2.13 14.98 -2.09
C PRO A 40 0.60 15.00 -1.99
N VAL A 41 -0.09 15.71 -2.89
CA VAL A 41 -1.53 15.96 -2.76
C VAL A 41 -2.32 15.00 -3.65
N LEU A 42 -3.40 14.45 -3.11
CA LEU A 42 -4.41 13.71 -3.88
C LEU A 42 -5.78 14.04 -3.28
N GLY A 43 -6.72 14.46 -4.13
CA GLY A 43 -8.04 14.93 -3.66
C GLY A 43 -7.94 16.09 -2.67
N GLY A 44 -6.91 16.94 -2.78
CA GLY A 44 -6.71 18.05 -1.83
C GLY A 44 -6.33 17.63 -0.41
N THR A 45 -5.84 16.40 -0.19
CA THR A 45 -5.30 15.93 1.10
C THR A 45 -3.91 15.32 0.94
N ALA A 46 -3.13 15.35 2.03
CA ALA A 46 -1.77 14.83 2.06
C ALA A 46 -1.44 14.22 3.44
N ASP A 47 -0.55 13.23 3.45
CA ASP A 47 0.15 12.75 4.62
C ASP A 47 1.64 13.10 4.56
N ILE A 48 2.29 13.08 5.71
CA ILE A 48 3.74 13.24 5.85
C ILE A 48 4.28 11.96 6.49
N ASP A 49 4.85 11.08 5.68
CA ASP A 49 5.39 9.80 6.13
C ASP A 49 6.77 9.96 6.78
N LEU A 50 6.82 9.91 8.11
CA LEU A 50 8.05 10.00 8.89
C LEU A 50 8.40 8.64 9.51
N PHE A 51 9.67 8.29 9.51
CA PHE A 51 10.17 7.05 10.08
C PHE A 51 11.19 7.37 11.14
N PHE A 52 10.82 7.11 12.39
CA PHE A 52 11.65 7.33 13.57
C PHE A 52 12.34 6.03 13.94
N ILE A 53 13.66 6.03 13.90
CA ILE A 53 14.49 4.90 14.33
C ILE A 53 14.88 5.14 15.78
N HIS A 54 14.61 4.16 16.63
CA HIS A 54 14.86 4.22 18.07
C HIS A 54 15.98 3.27 18.49
N MET A 55 16.73 3.63 19.53
CA MET A 55 17.77 2.77 20.12
C MET A 55 17.19 1.44 20.62
N GLU A 56 16.00 1.51 21.21
CA GLU A 56 15.34 0.41 21.91
C GLU A 56 14.03 0.00 21.19
N GLU A 57 13.45 -1.11 21.65
CA GLU A 57 12.11 -1.51 21.24
C GLU A 57 11.06 -0.53 21.76
N ILE A 58 10.03 -0.29 20.96
CA ILE A 58 8.96 0.66 21.27
C ILE A 58 7.59 -0.02 21.19
N PRO A 59 6.70 0.22 22.16
CA PRO A 59 5.40 -0.44 22.19
C PRO A 59 4.42 0.09 21.13
N VAL A 60 4.66 1.30 20.60
CA VAL A 60 3.82 1.93 19.59
C VAL A 60 4.60 1.97 18.27
N HIS A 61 4.16 1.16 17.30
CA HIS A 61 4.83 1.05 16.00
C HIS A 61 4.36 2.07 14.96
N ARG A 62 3.18 2.68 15.15
CA ARG A 62 2.63 3.68 14.22
C ARG A 62 1.74 4.69 14.93
N GLU A 63 1.99 5.97 14.70
CA GLU A 63 1.27 7.11 15.27
C GLU A 63 0.70 8.00 14.14
N ILE A 64 -0.56 8.42 14.27
CA ILE A 64 -1.17 9.41 13.38
C ILE A 64 -1.38 10.72 14.15
N VAL A 65 -0.76 11.79 13.69
CA VAL A 65 -0.84 13.11 14.33
C VAL A 65 -1.58 14.08 13.43
N ARG A 66 -2.73 14.58 13.89
CA ARG A 66 -3.50 15.59 13.15
C ARG A 66 -2.75 16.91 13.08
N ILE A 67 -2.63 17.46 11.87
CA ILE A 67 -2.21 18.85 11.66
C ILE A 67 -3.43 19.70 11.29
N SER A 68 -4.26 19.20 10.38
CA SER A 68 -5.56 19.76 10.00
C SER A 68 -6.52 18.63 9.60
N ASP A 69 -7.69 18.96 9.05
CA ASP A 69 -8.60 17.95 8.49
C ASP A 69 -8.09 17.30 7.21
N ASP A 70 -7.09 17.92 6.56
CA ASP A 70 -6.61 17.53 5.24
C ASP A 70 -5.13 17.12 5.23
N VAL A 71 -4.44 17.33 6.36
CA VAL A 71 -3.02 17.03 6.55
C VAL A 71 -2.80 16.36 7.89
N HIS A 72 -2.05 15.27 7.90
CA HIS A 72 -1.59 14.58 9.11
C HIS A 72 -0.14 14.09 8.95
N LEU A 73 0.52 13.86 10.09
CA LEU A 73 1.76 13.08 10.12
C LEU A 73 1.39 11.60 10.23
N ASP A 74 2.02 10.78 9.41
CA ASP A 74 2.01 9.32 9.54
C ASP A 74 3.40 8.89 10.00
N ILE A 75 3.52 8.60 11.30
CA ILE A 75 4.80 8.34 11.94
C ILE A 75 4.94 6.84 12.18
N ALA A 76 5.87 6.21 11.47
CA ALA A 76 6.32 4.86 11.73
C ALA A 76 7.47 4.88 12.74
N HIS A 77 7.40 3.96 13.70
CA HIS A 77 8.38 3.81 14.77
C HIS A 77 9.08 2.48 14.62
N HIS A 78 10.38 2.52 14.32
CA HIS A 78 11.19 1.34 14.07
C HIS A 78 12.28 1.18 15.14
N PRO A 79 12.49 -0.03 15.67
CA PRO A 79 13.65 -0.31 16.49
C PRO A 79 14.91 -0.37 15.62
N ARG A 80 16.08 -0.04 16.19
CA ARG A 80 17.39 -0.20 15.55
C ARG A 80 17.61 -1.63 15.04
N SER A 81 17.04 -2.62 15.71
CA SER A 81 17.14 -4.05 15.36
C SER A 81 16.74 -4.32 13.91
N LEU A 82 15.75 -3.59 13.38
CA LEU A 82 15.27 -3.70 12.01
C LEU A 82 16.32 -3.35 10.94
N TYR A 83 17.36 -2.59 11.31
CA TYR A 83 18.38 -2.08 10.39
C TYR A 83 19.75 -2.75 10.56
N ARG A 84 19.88 -3.79 11.40
CA ARG A 84 21.17 -4.44 11.72
C ARG A 84 21.89 -4.99 10.48
N GLN A 85 21.14 -5.58 9.55
CA GLN A 85 21.66 -6.13 8.29
C GLN A 85 21.36 -5.20 7.12
N ALA A 86 21.99 -4.02 7.11
CA ALA A 86 21.70 -2.97 6.13
C ALA A 86 21.80 -3.43 4.65
N LYS A 87 22.68 -4.39 4.33
CA LYS A 87 22.77 -4.94 2.98
C LYS A 87 21.52 -5.75 2.60
N GLU A 88 21.01 -6.58 3.51
CA GLU A 88 19.84 -7.44 3.26
C GLU A 88 18.55 -6.65 3.09
N LEU A 89 18.48 -5.43 3.64
CA LEU A 89 17.37 -4.52 3.41
C LEU A 89 17.10 -4.25 1.93
N ARG A 90 18.10 -4.34 1.04
CA ARG A 90 17.87 -4.16 -0.40
C ARG A 90 16.97 -5.24 -1.00
N HIS A 91 16.88 -6.42 -0.38
CA HIS A 91 15.96 -7.48 -0.81
C HIS A 91 14.57 -7.32 -0.20
N GLN A 92 14.42 -6.49 0.86
CA GLN A 92 13.14 -6.24 1.49
C GLN A 92 12.26 -5.39 0.57
N PRO A 93 11.09 -5.89 0.14
CA PRO A 93 10.31 -5.25 -0.91
C PRO A 93 9.77 -3.88 -0.52
N TRP A 94 9.44 -3.66 0.76
CA TRP A 94 8.91 -2.38 1.24
C TRP A 94 9.98 -1.51 1.90
N LEU A 95 10.71 -2.07 2.87
CA LEU A 95 11.69 -1.32 3.64
C LEU A 95 12.91 -0.93 2.80
N GLY A 96 13.34 -1.80 1.87
CA GLY A 96 14.45 -1.51 0.96
C GLY A 96 14.25 -0.24 0.15
N PRO A 97 13.18 -0.14 -0.68
CA PRO A 97 12.85 1.08 -1.41
C PRO A 97 12.67 2.31 -0.52
N THR A 98 12.05 2.14 0.64
CA THR A 98 11.85 3.20 1.63
C THR A 98 13.18 3.77 2.13
N VAL A 99 14.14 2.91 2.48
CA VAL A 99 15.48 3.35 2.90
C VAL A 99 16.27 3.90 1.71
N TYR A 100 16.18 3.26 0.53
CA TYR A 100 16.89 3.67 -0.68
C TYR A 100 16.56 5.12 -1.09
N GLY A 101 15.26 5.41 -1.16
CA GLY A 101 14.72 6.66 -1.71
C GLY A 101 14.25 7.65 -0.66
N SER A 102 14.67 7.54 0.60
CA SER A 102 14.27 8.49 1.65
C SER A 102 15.23 9.66 1.81
N LYS A 103 14.74 10.71 2.46
CA LYS A 103 15.49 11.90 2.87
C LYS A 103 15.69 11.90 4.38
N ALA A 104 16.94 11.81 4.84
CA ALA A 104 17.26 12.00 6.25
C ALA A 104 16.86 13.41 6.70
N LEU A 105 16.16 13.51 7.83
CA LEU A 105 15.82 14.78 8.49
C LEU A 105 16.58 14.97 9.80
N TYR A 106 16.98 13.88 10.45
CA TYR A 106 17.78 13.86 11.67
C TYR A 106 18.64 12.59 11.68
N ASP A 107 19.96 12.73 11.80
CA ASP A 107 20.90 11.60 11.92
C ASP A 107 22.26 12.06 12.51
N PRO A 108 22.30 12.50 13.78
CA PRO A 108 23.49 13.13 14.35
C PRO A 108 24.70 12.19 14.47
N GLN A 109 24.51 10.89 14.36
CA GLN A 109 25.55 9.87 14.48
C GLN A 109 25.87 9.19 13.13
N HIS A 110 25.33 9.70 12.02
CA HIS A 110 25.45 9.13 10.68
C HIS A 110 25.01 7.66 10.57
N PHE A 111 24.17 7.20 11.51
CA PHE A 111 23.70 5.81 11.55
C PHE A 111 22.87 5.47 10.31
N PHE A 112 21.97 6.38 9.95
CA PHE A 112 21.10 6.20 8.80
C PHE A 112 21.83 6.46 7.49
N ASP A 113 22.74 7.42 7.43
CA ASP A 113 23.60 7.67 6.27
C ASP A 113 24.36 6.42 5.85
N PHE A 114 25.01 5.72 6.80
CA PHE A 114 25.69 4.45 6.52
C PHE A 114 24.74 3.34 6.10
N THR A 115 23.59 3.23 6.77
CA THR A 115 22.55 2.25 6.44
C THR A 115 22.02 2.46 5.01
N GLN A 116 21.69 3.70 4.66
CA GLN A 116 21.18 4.08 3.35
C GLN A 116 22.23 3.86 2.25
N ALA A 117 23.50 4.20 2.50
CA ALA A 117 24.59 3.92 1.56
C ALA A 117 24.73 2.41 1.29
N ALA A 118 24.62 1.57 2.33
CA ALA A 118 24.66 0.12 2.19
C ALA A 118 23.47 -0.44 1.40
N VAL A 119 22.27 0.14 1.56
CA VAL A 119 21.08 -0.23 0.76
C VAL A 119 21.24 0.19 -0.70
N ARG A 120 21.73 1.40 -0.95
CA ARG A 120 21.91 1.95 -2.31
C ARG A 120 22.93 1.15 -3.13
N GLY A 121 23.95 0.60 -2.49
CA GLY A 121 24.90 -0.28 -3.15
C GLY A 121 24.20 -1.48 -3.79
N GLN A 122 24.28 -1.58 -5.13
CA GLN A 122 23.69 -2.66 -5.94
C GLN A 122 22.15 -2.77 -5.88
N PHE A 123 21.44 -1.75 -5.40
CA PHE A 123 19.98 -1.85 -5.18
C PHE A 123 19.17 -2.28 -6.42
N TYR A 124 19.58 -1.80 -7.59
CA TYR A 124 18.95 -2.06 -8.89
C TYR A 124 19.66 -3.14 -9.72
N THR A 125 20.57 -3.92 -9.13
CA THR A 125 21.05 -5.09 -9.87
C THR A 125 19.88 -6.05 -10.09
N PRO A 126 19.87 -6.77 -11.22
CA PRO A 126 18.78 -7.68 -11.57
C PRO A 126 18.41 -8.65 -10.45
N GLU A 127 19.40 -9.21 -9.75
CA GLU A 127 19.20 -10.17 -8.66
C GLU A 127 18.40 -9.55 -7.51
N ASN A 128 18.68 -8.29 -7.17
CA ASN A 128 18.00 -7.59 -6.08
C ASN A 128 16.59 -7.15 -6.48
N VAL A 129 16.38 -6.81 -7.75
CA VAL A 129 15.05 -6.52 -8.29
C VAL A 129 14.18 -7.78 -8.27
N VAL A 130 14.70 -8.90 -8.79
CA VAL A 130 13.98 -10.19 -8.81
C VAL A 130 13.75 -10.74 -7.41
N ALA A 131 14.69 -10.57 -6.47
CA ALA A 131 14.47 -10.95 -5.07
C ALA A 131 13.23 -10.25 -4.48
N ARG A 132 13.07 -8.94 -4.72
CA ARG A 132 11.89 -8.19 -4.28
C ARG A 132 10.62 -8.62 -5.03
N ALA A 133 10.71 -8.86 -6.33
CA ALA A 133 9.58 -9.33 -7.14
C ALA A 133 9.08 -10.72 -6.69
N ASN A 134 10.02 -11.63 -6.44
CA ASN A 134 9.73 -12.98 -5.96
C ASN A 134 9.04 -12.95 -4.59
N TRP A 135 9.44 -12.09 -3.66
CA TRP A 135 8.72 -11.99 -2.38
C TRP A 135 7.22 -11.71 -2.57
N PHE A 136 6.88 -10.79 -3.48
CA PHE A 136 5.47 -10.49 -3.78
C PHE A 136 4.77 -11.65 -4.48
N LYS A 137 5.42 -12.26 -5.48
CA LYS A 137 4.92 -13.41 -6.22
C LYS A 137 4.61 -14.58 -5.29
N GLU A 138 5.58 -14.98 -4.45
CA GLU A 138 5.42 -16.06 -3.47
C GLU A 138 4.34 -15.75 -2.44
N SER A 139 4.27 -14.50 -1.94
CA SER A 139 3.22 -14.11 -0.99
C SER A 139 1.81 -14.14 -1.63
N ALA A 140 1.71 -13.79 -2.92
CA ALA A 140 0.47 -13.88 -3.66
C ALA A 140 0.07 -15.35 -3.89
N ARG A 141 1.02 -16.21 -4.25
CA ARG A 141 0.79 -17.66 -4.43
C ARG A 141 0.37 -18.36 -3.15
N GLN A 142 1.03 -18.08 -2.05
CA GLN A 142 0.64 -18.60 -0.75
C GLN A 142 -0.80 -18.19 -0.39
N SER A 143 -1.17 -16.93 -0.66
CA SER A 143 -2.54 -16.44 -0.41
C SER A 143 -3.56 -17.08 -1.36
N TRP A 144 -3.17 -17.37 -2.60
CA TRP A 144 -4.02 -18.11 -3.55
C TRP A 144 -4.22 -19.57 -3.13
N TRP A 145 -3.16 -20.27 -2.73
CA TRP A 145 -3.23 -21.65 -2.24
C TRP A 145 -4.16 -21.78 -1.03
N SER A 146 -4.06 -20.87 -0.04
CA SER A 146 -4.93 -20.94 1.15
C SER A 146 -6.42 -20.74 0.82
N LEU A 147 -6.72 -19.99 -0.25
CA LEU A 147 -8.09 -19.85 -0.76
C LEU A 147 -8.58 -21.12 -1.45
N GLU A 148 -7.73 -21.76 -2.26
CA GLU A 148 -8.06 -22.97 -3.02
C GLU A 148 -8.25 -24.19 -2.10
N GLU A 149 -7.42 -24.32 -1.06
CA GLU A 149 -7.55 -25.39 -0.05
C GLU A 149 -8.78 -25.24 0.86
N GLY A 150 -9.44 -24.06 0.80
CA GLY A 150 -10.64 -23.80 1.58
C GLY A 150 -10.39 -23.68 3.09
N GLU A 151 -9.18 -23.27 3.50
CA GLU A 151 -8.80 -23.11 4.92
C GLU A 151 -9.68 -22.08 5.66
N HIS A 152 -10.22 -21.12 4.92
CA HIS A 152 -10.98 -19.99 5.45
C HIS A 152 -12.49 -20.24 5.36
N LYS A 153 -13.22 -19.94 6.45
CA LYS A 153 -14.67 -20.15 6.51
C LYS A 153 -15.48 -18.88 6.29
N ALA A 154 -14.99 -17.73 6.77
CA ALA A 154 -15.72 -16.47 6.67
C ALA A 154 -15.51 -15.81 5.30
N GLU A 155 -16.59 -15.32 4.67
CA GLU A 155 -16.52 -14.66 3.36
C GLU A 155 -15.64 -13.39 3.39
N ILE A 156 -15.75 -12.58 4.46
CA ILE A 156 -14.92 -11.38 4.66
C ILE A 156 -13.43 -11.74 4.64
N GLU A 157 -13.04 -12.81 5.32
CA GLU A 157 -11.65 -13.28 5.39
C GLU A 157 -11.15 -13.72 4.00
N LYS A 158 -11.96 -14.50 3.27
CA LYS A 158 -11.65 -14.92 1.89
C LYS A 158 -11.42 -13.72 0.97
N VAL A 159 -12.30 -12.73 1.01
CA VAL A 159 -12.18 -11.52 0.18
C VAL A 159 -10.94 -10.70 0.55
N LEU A 160 -10.60 -10.61 1.84
CA LEU A 160 -9.36 -9.93 2.26
C LEU A 160 -8.10 -10.61 1.73
N ILE A 161 -8.04 -11.93 1.84
CA ILE A 161 -6.91 -12.71 1.34
C ILE A 161 -6.81 -12.60 -0.17
N TYR A 162 -7.95 -12.64 -0.87
CA TYR A 162 -8.01 -12.44 -2.32
C TYR A 162 -7.48 -11.06 -2.73
N LEU A 163 -7.98 -9.97 -2.13
CA LEU A 163 -7.53 -8.61 -2.46
C LEU A 163 -6.04 -8.41 -2.13
N LYS A 164 -5.55 -9.04 -1.06
CA LYS A 164 -4.12 -9.06 -0.72
C LYS A 164 -3.31 -9.80 -1.78
N ALA A 165 -3.76 -10.97 -2.23
CA ALA A 165 -3.12 -11.74 -3.28
C ALA A 165 -3.06 -10.95 -4.59
N VAL A 166 -4.17 -10.32 -5.00
CA VAL A 166 -4.23 -9.44 -6.18
C VAL A 166 -3.23 -8.27 -6.07
N ASN A 167 -3.20 -7.58 -4.93
CA ASN A 167 -2.27 -6.48 -4.70
C ASN A 167 -0.80 -6.93 -4.73
N HIS A 168 -0.49 -8.12 -4.19
CA HIS A 168 0.86 -8.69 -4.24
C HIS A 168 1.23 -9.14 -5.65
N ALA A 169 0.34 -9.82 -6.37
CA ALA A 169 0.55 -10.23 -7.76
C ALA A 169 0.90 -9.03 -8.66
N ALA A 170 0.13 -7.95 -8.54
CA ALA A 170 0.41 -6.72 -9.29
C ALA A 170 1.69 -6.03 -8.81
N ASN A 171 2.01 -6.01 -7.51
CA ASN A 171 3.29 -5.47 -7.04
C ASN A 171 4.51 -6.27 -7.55
N ALA A 172 4.41 -7.59 -7.71
CA ALA A 172 5.48 -8.41 -8.28
C ALA A 172 5.88 -7.91 -9.68
N VAL A 173 4.90 -7.48 -10.48
CA VAL A 173 5.12 -6.82 -11.78
C VAL A 173 5.66 -5.41 -11.60
N ALA A 174 5.05 -4.62 -10.70
CA ALA A 174 5.36 -3.19 -10.56
C ALA A 174 6.82 -2.94 -10.15
N VAL A 175 7.40 -3.82 -9.32
CA VAL A 175 8.78 -3.65 -8.82
C VAL A 175 9.86 -3.91 -9.88
N LEU A 176 9.52 -4.54 -11.01
CA LEU A 176 10.46 -4.74 -12.12
C LEU A 176 10.86 -3.43 -12.81
N SER A 177 10.02 -2.39 -12.69
CA SER A 177 10.24 -1.05 -13.26
C SER A 177 10.21 0.07 -12.22
N GLY A 178 10.27 -0.26 -10.92
CA GLY A 178 10.17 0.75 -9.87
C GLY A 178 10.14 0.22 -8.44
N THR A 179 9.68 1.08 -7.54
CA THR A 179 9.34 0.72 -6.16
C THR A 179 7.94 0.10 -6.11
N PRO A 180 7.59 -0.69 -5.08
CA PRO A 180 6.23 -1.17 -4.94
C PRO A 180 5.27 0.02 -4.79
N LEU A 181 4.05 -0.18 -5.26
CA LEU A 181 3.03 0.86 -5.28
C LEU A 181 2.18 0.78 -4.00
N PRO A 182 1.98 1.90 -3.28
CA PRO A 182 1.08 1.94 -2.15
C PRO A 182 -0.38 1.93 -2.62
N LEU A 183 -1.25 1.36 -1.78
CA LEU A 183 -2.66 1.08 -2.09
C LEU A 183 -3.44 2.28 -2.68
N ARG A 184 -3.31 3.47 -2.08
CA ARG A 184 -4.11 4.67 -2.41
C ARG A 184 -3.91 5.18 -3.83
N ARG A 185 -2.72 5.01 -4.41
CA ARG A 185 -2.38 5.43 -5.78
C ARG A 185 -2.10 4.23 -6.69
N PHE A 186 -2.44 3.02 -6.24
CA PHE A 186 -1.99 1.78 -6.89
C PHE A 186 -2.40 1.74 -8.37
N LEU A 187 -3.71 1.80 -8.62
CA LEU A 187 -4.26 1.71 -9.98
C LEU A 187 -3.95 2.94 -10.84
N LEU A 188 -3.71 4.10 -10.21
CA LEU A 188 -3.26 5.30 -10.91
C LEU A 188 -1.86 5.13 -11.52
N ASN A 189 -0.95 4.45 -10.80
CA ASN A 189 0.44 4.31 -11.23
C ASN A 189 0.77 2.96 -11.87
N PHE A 190 -0.05 1.93 -11.67
CA PHE A 190 0.21 0.59 -12.19
C PHE A 190 0.26 0.50 -13.73
N PRO A 191 -0.58 1.20 -14.52
CA PRO A 191 -0.53 1.17 -15.98
C PRO A 191 0.87 1.51 -16.53
N GLU A 192 1.49 2.56 -15.99
CA GLU A 192 2.83 2.99 -16.38
C GLU A 192 3.89 1.94 -16.03
N ARG A 193 3.76 1.29 -14.86
CA ARG A 193 4.70 0.23 -14.43
C ARG A 193 4.64 -0.98 -15.35
N ALA A 194 3.43 -1.42 -15.70
CA ALA A 194 3.20 -2.55 -16.60
C ALA A 194 3.66 -2.24 -18.03
N ALA A 195 3.41 -1.01 -18.52
CA ALA A 195 3.87 -0.56 -19.82
C ALA A 195 5.42 -0.49 -19.89
N ALA A 196 6.08 -0.05 -18.82
CA ALA A 196 7.54 0.08 -18.77
C ALA A 196 8.29 -1.26 -18.94
N ILE A 197 7.65 -2.39 -18.65
CA ILE A 197 8.21 -3.73 -18.90
C ILE A 197 7.67 -4.39 -20.18
N GLY A 198 6.94 -3.65 -21.03
CA GLY A 198 6.36 -4.15 -22.27
C GLY A 198 5.15 -5.05 -22.08
N LYS A 199 4.46 -4.98 -20.94
CA LYS A 199 3.30 -5.83 -20.61
C LYS A 199 2.07 -5.00 -20.18
N PRO A 200 1.59 -4.03 -20.99
CA PRO A 200 0.45 -3.19 -20.63
C PRO A 200 -0.85 -3.96 -20.35
N GLY A 201 -0.97 -5.19 -20.88
CA GLY A 201 -2.13 -6.07 -20.64
C GLY A 201 -2.36 -6.45 -19.17
N PHE A 202 -1.34 -6.37 -18.31
CA PHE A 202 -1.52 -6.62 -16.87
C PHE A 202 -2.52 -5.66 -16.23
N TYR A 203 -2.62 -4.42 -16.70
CA TYR A 203 -3.59 -3.47 -16.15
C TYR A 203 -5.03 -3.94 -16.39
N GLN A 204 -5.33 -4.38 -17.61
CA GLN A 204 -6.66 -4.91 -17.95
C GLN A 204 -6.97 -6.21 -17.20
N GLY A 205 -5.97 -7.09 -17.05
CA GLY A 205 -6.10 -8.29 -16.22
C GLY A 205 -6.44 -7.95 -14.76
N LEU A 206 -5.75 -6.95 -14.20
CA LEU A 206 -5.99 -6.48 -12.83
C LEU A 206 -7.39 -5.91 -12.64
N LEU A 207 -7.90 -5.11 -13.59
CA LEU A 207 -9.28 -4.61 -13.57
C LEU A 207 -10.29 -5.77 -13.63
N GLY A 208 -10.03 -6.77 -14.49
CA GLY A 208 -10.85 -7.98 -14.57
C GLY A 208 -10.95 -8.74 -13.24
N LEU A 209 -9.85 -8.85 -12.50
CA LEU A 209 -9.84 -9.46 -11.16
C LEU A 209 -10.70 -8.66 -10.17
N LEU A 210 -10.69 -7.33 -10.27
CA LEU A 210 -11.45 -6.42 -9.41
C LEU A 210 -12.94 -6.30 -9.79
N GLY A 211 -13.40 -6.97 -10.86
CA GLY A 211 -14.81 -7.02 -11.24
C GLY A 211 -15.28 -5.84 -12.08
N ASP A 212 -14.35 -5.18 -12.76
CA ASP A 212 -14.58 -3.93 -13.50
C ASP A 212 -15.70 -3.97 -14.54
N ASN A 213 -15.90 -5.10 -15.21
CA ASN A 213 -16.82 -5.27 -16.34
C ASN A 213 -18.29 -4.93 -16.05
N ASN A 214 -18.67 -4.82 -14.78
CA ASN A 214 -20.04 -4.59 -14.35
C ASN A 214 -20.21 -3.27 -13.58
N ILE A 215 -19.21 -2.37 -13.58
CA ILE A 215 -19.20 -1.21 -12.69
C ILE A 215 -19.33 0.09 -13.50
N ASP A 216 -20.07 1.05 -12.93
CA ASP A 216 -20.16 2.42 -13.43
C ASP A 216 -19.82 3.44 -12.33
N SER A 217 -19.68 4.71 -12.71
CA SER A 217 -19.33 5.80 -11.80
C SER A 217 -20.40 6.04 -10.73
N GLU A 218 -21.68 5.80 -11.03
CA GLU A 218 -22.79 5.94 -10.07
C GLU A 218 -22.71 4.88 -8.96
N SER A 219 -22.40 3.64 -9.33
CA SER A 219 -22.16 2.53 -8.39
C SER A 219 -21.01 2.86 -7.44
N ILE A 220 -19.90 3.39 -7.98
CA ILE A 220 -18.74 3.80 -7.19
C ILE A 220 -19.10 4.93 -6.23
N ALA A 221 -19.81 5.97 -6.69
CA ALA A 221 -20.24 7.08 -5.84
C ALA A 221 -21.12 6.58 -4.68
N SER A 222 -22.05 5.67 -4.95
CA SER A 222 -22.90 5.04 -3.93
C SER A 222 -22.07 4.24 -2.90
N TRP A 223 -21.12 3.43 -3.38
CA TRP A 223 -20.24 2.63 -2.50
C TRP A 223 -19.31 3.49 -1.65
N ILE A 224 -18.84 4.63 -2.15
CA ILE A 224 -18.04 5.58 -1.37
C ILE A 224 -18.86 6.11 -0.18
N LEU A 225 -20.16 6.37 -0.36
CA LEU A 225 -21.03 6.82 0.73
C LEU A 225 -21.21 5.73 1.80
N GLU A 226 -21.41 4.47 1.38
CA GLU A 226 -21.55 3.34 2.31
C GLU A 226 -20.23 3.03 3.03
N TRP A 227 -19.10 3.09 2.33
CA TRP A 227 -17.77 3.02 2.92
C TRP A 227 -17.56 4.14 3.94
N GLN A 228 -17.97 5.38 3.64
CA GLN A 228 -17.81 6.52 4.54
C GLN A 228 -18.63 6.32 5.83
N LYS A 229 -19.86 5.81 5.72
CA LYS A 229 -20.69 5.45 6.88
C LYS A 229 -20.01 4.39 7.73
N ALA A 230 -19.50 3.33 7.11
CA ALA A 230 -18.75 2.27 7.79
C ALA A 230 -17.51 2.83 8.51
N TYR A 231 -16.72 3.66 7.84
CA TYR A 231 -15.53 4.28 8.45
C TYR A 231 -15.89 5.10 9.68
N LYS A 232 -16.95 5.92 9.61
CA LYS A 232 -17.41 6.75 10.73
C LYS A 232 -18.00 5.94 11.89
N ALA A 233 -18.46 4.72 11.63
CA ALA A 233 -18.96 3.81 12.65
C ALA A 233 -17.84 3.17 13.48
N LEU A 234 -16.59 3.21 13.00
CA LEU A 234 -15.44 2.75 13.79
C LEU A 234 -15.32 3.60 15.07
N SER A 235 -15.40 2.93 16.21
CA SER A 235 -15.25 3.55 17.52
C SER A 235 -14.45 2.65 18.46
N GLY A 236 -13.80 3.24 19.46
CA GLY A 236 -13.03 2.51 20.46
C GLY A 236 -11.51 2.62 20.33
N LYS A 237 -10.79 1.96 21.24
CA LYS A 237 -9.33 2.06 21.40
C LYS A 237 -8.52 1.08 20.54
N GLU A 238 -9.17 0.09 19.93
CA GLU A 238 -8.52 -0.99 19.18
C GLU A 238 -8.46 -0.75 17.67
N ILE A 239 -8.79 0.46 17.22
CA ILE A 239 -8.78 0.82 15.80
C ILE A 239 -7.32 0.90 15.32
N PRO A 240 -6.93 0.15 14.28
CA PRO A 240 -5.60 0.25 13.69
C PRO A 240 -5.28 1.68 13.23
N ALA A 241 -4.02 2.10 13.34
CA ALA A 241 -3.59 3.47 12.99
C ALA A 241 -3.99 3.92 11.56
N LYS A 242 -4.06 2.99 10.59
CA LYS A 242 -4.55 3.29 9.23
C LYS A 242 -6.01 3.76 9.17
N PHE A 243 -6.82 3.39 10.16
CA PHE A 243 -8.21 3.82 10.30
C PHE A 243 -8.41 4.85 11.41
N ASN A 244 -7.33 5.52 11.84
CA ASN A 244 -7.46 6.64 12.75
C ASN A 244 -8.45 7.67 12.16
N PRO A 245 -9.38 8.24 12.96
CA PRO A 245 -10.39 9.19 12.47
C PRO A 245 -9.83 10.37 11.66
N TYR A 246 -8.60 10.80 11.94
CA TYR A 246 -7.94 11.88 11.21
C TYR A 246 -7.54 11.50 9.76
N ARG A 247 -7.61 10.21 9.42
CA ARG A 247 -7.37 9.69 8.07
C ARG A 247 -8.63 9.52 7.23
N LEU A 248 -9.82 9.86 7.74
CA LEU A 248 -11.05 9.75 6.95
C LEU A 248 -10.93 10.52 5.62
N ASN A 249 -10.55 11.80 5.68
CA ASN A 249 -10.41 12.64 4.48
C ASN A 249 -9.23 12.23 3.61
N TYR A 250 -8.22 11.58 4.19
CA TYR A 250 -7.09 11.02 3.44
C TYR A 250 -7.56 9.98 2.42
N TYR A 251 -8.55 9.15 2.75
CA TYR A 251 -9.14 8.21 1.79
C TYR A 251 -10.30 8.82 1.01
N LEU A 252 -11.22 9.50 1.70
CA LEU A 252 -12.48 9.95 1.13
C LEU A 252 -12.30 10.92 -0.04
N ARG A 253 -11.47 11.96 0.13
CA ARG A 253 -11.37 12.99 -0.93
C ARG A 253 -10.74 12.47 -2.22
N PRO A 254 -9.70 11.63 -2.19
CA PRO A 254 -9.25 10.92 -3.39
C PRO A 254 -10.33 10.07 -4.04
N PHE A 255 -11.12 9.33 -3.25
CA PHE A 255 -12.19 8.53 -3.83
C PHE A 255 -13.20 9.42 -4.56
N GLN A 256 -13.59 10.54 -3.96
CA GLN A 256 -14.48 11.51 -4.59
C GLN A 256 -13.86 12.12 -5.86
N ALA A 257 -12.62 12.59 -5.78
CA ALA A 257 -11.93 13.19 -6.93
C ALA A 257 -11.78 12.19 -8.10
N LEU A 258 -11.40 10.95 -7.82
CA LEU A 258 -11.23 9.92 -8.85
C LEU A 258 -12.57 9.44 -9.43
N ALA A 259 -13.65 9.47 -8.64
CA ALA A 259 -14.99 9.08 -9.07
C ALA A 259 -15.71 10.15 -9.92
N GLU A 260 -15.38 11.42 -9.72
CA GLU A 260 -15.90 12.54 -10.53
C GLU A 260 -15.27 12.59 -11.93
N ASP A 261 -14.04 12.10 -12.08
CA ASP A 261 -13.33 11.97 -13.36
C ASP A 261 -13.68 10.64 -14.07
N ASP A 262 -13.35 10.50 -15.36
CA ASP A 262 -13.37 9.22 -16.12
C ASP A 262 -12.32 8.19 -15.61
N SER A 263 -11.90 8.34 -14.36
CA SER A 263 -10.79 7.60 -13.72
C SER A 263 -11.26 6.77 -12.52
N TRP A 264 -12.58 6.57 -12.37
CA TRP A 264 -13.20 5.86 -11.25
C TRP A 264 -12.63 4.45 -11.02
N HIS A 265 -12.16 3.77 -12.07
CA HIS A 265 -11.46 2.49 -11.98
C HIS A 265 -10.33 2.52 -10.94
N ASN A 266 -9.67 3.67 -10.78
CA ASN A 266 -8.56 3.85 -9.84
C ASN A 266 -8.97 3.73 -8.38
N THR A 267 -10.26 3.81 -8.06
CA THR A 267 -10.77 3.64 -6.70
C THR A 267 -10.96 2.18 -6.30
N LEU A 268 -11.09 1.26 -7.26
CA LEU A 268 -11.57 -0.11 -7.00
C LEU A 268 -10.75 -0.83 -5.93
N LEU A 269 -9.45 -0.98 -6.16
CA LEU A 269 -8.56 -1.67 -5.22
C LEU A 269 -8.53 -0.99 -3.83
N PRO A 270 -8.20 0.31 -3.69
CA PRO A 270 -8.17 0.95 -2.37
C PRO A 270 -9.53 0.98 -1.67
N LEU A 271 -10.63 1.16 -2.40
CA LEU A 271 -11.99 1.16 -1.84
C LEU A 271 -12.33 -0.22 -1.28
N PHE A 272 -12.25 -1.28 -2.08
CA PHE A 272 -12.66 -2.61 -1.63
C PHE A 272 -11.73 -3.19 -0.57
N THR A 273 -10.42 -2.94 -0.65
CA THR A 273 -9.49 -3.35 0.41
C THR A 273 -9.84 -2.68 1.72
N THR A 274 -9.94 -1.35 1.75
CA THR A 274 -10.22 -0.64 3.01
C THR A 274 -11.65 -0.90 3.51
N TRP A 275 -12.64 -1.03 2.63
CA TRP A 275 -14.00 -1.34 3.04
C TRP A 275 -14.10 -2.71 3.70
N THR A 276 -13.50 -3.74 3.09
CA THR A 276 -13.54 -5.10 3.62
C THR A 276 -12.84 -5.18 4.99
N GLU A 277 -11.73 -4.46 5.16
CA GLU A 277 -11.04 -4.38 6.45
C GLU A 277 -11.87 -3.66 7.52
N ILE A 278 -12.58 -2.58 7.16
CA ILE A 278 -13.50 -1.87 8.08
C ILE A 278 -14.66 -2.78 8.48
N VAL A 279 -15.24 -3.53 7.54
CA VAL A 279 -16.33 -4.49 7.82
C VAL A 279 -15.86 -5.59 8.76
N GLN A 280 -14.63 -6.10 8.56
CA GLN A 280 -14.02 -7.08 9.46
C GLN A 280 -13.86 -6.54 10.90
N LEU A 281 -13.52 -5.25 11.05
CA LEU A 281 -13.37 -4.60 12.34
C LEU A 281 -14.70 -4.30 13.03
N LEU A 282 -15.72 -3.89 12.27
CA LEU A 282 -17.03 -3.53 12.83
C LEU A 282 -17.84 -4.76 13.26
N GLN A 283 -17.79 -5.84 12.47
CA GLN A 283 -18.58 -7.06 12.69
C GLN A 283 -20.09 -6.82 12.90
N ASN A 284 -20.63 -5.70 12.41
CA ASN A 284 -22.05 -5.38 12.55
C ASN A 284 -22.84 -5.89 11.34
N GLN A 285 -24.06 -6.35 11.59
CA GLN A 285 -24.89 -7.00 10.59
C GLN A 285 -25.27 -6.08 9.43
N GLU A 286 -25.65 -4.83 9.70
CA GLU A 286 -26.10 -3.87 8.68
C GLU A 286 -24.99 -3.58 7.65
N THR A 287 -23.80 -3.16 8.12
CA THR A 287 -22.69 -2.85 7.20
C THR A 287 -22.19 -4.10 6.49
N THR A 288 -22.20 -5.26 7.15
CA THR A 288 -21.85 -6.54 6.52
C THR A 288 -22.79 -6.88 5.38
N GLN A 289 -24.11 -6.69 5.54
CA GLN A 289 -25.08 -6.96 4.48
C GLN A 289 -24.92 -6.02 3.27
N VAL A 290 -24.65 -4.74 3.51
CA VAL A 290 -24.40 -3.77 2.43
C VAL A 290 -23.13 -4.16 1.66
N TRP A 291 -22.04 -4.42 2.37
CA TRP A 291 -20.78 -4.88 1.78
C TRP A 291 -20.95 -6.20 1.01
N GLN A 292 -21.69 -7.16 1.57
CA GLN A 292 -21.92 -8.47 0.96
C GLN A 292 -22.69 -8.33 -0.37
N LYS A 293 -23.66 -7.43 -0.47
CA LYS A 293 -24.35 -7.12 -1.73
C LYS A 293 -23.37 -6.57 -2.78
N THR A 294 -22.49 -5.65 -2.37
CA THR A 294 -21.48 -5.07 -3.27
C THR A 294 -20.47 -6.10 -3.76
N ILE A 295 -19.86 -6.90 -2.88
CA ILE A 295 -18.87 -7.91 -3.30
C ILE A 295 -19.49 -9.01 -4.17
N ASN A 296 -20.77 -9.39 -3.93
CA ASN A 296 -21.50 -10.29 -4.82
C ASN A 296 -21.70 -9.68 -6.21
N TYR A 297 -22.04 -8.39 -6.29
CA TYR A 297 -22.26 -7.68 -7.56
C TYR A 297 -21.03 -7.69 -8.47
N ILE A 298 -19.83 -7.52 -7.90
CA ILE A 298 -18.56 -7.53 -8.64
C ILE A 298 -17.95 -8.94 -8.81
N GLY A 299 -18.69 -9.99 -8.41
CA GLY A 299 -18.29 -11.38 -8.53
C GLY A 299 -17.26 -11.86 -7.49
N LEU A 300 -16.96 -11.05 -6.46
CA LEU A 300 -16.09 -11.44 -5.34
C LEU A 300 -16.85 -12.14 -4.20
N GLY A 301 -18.15 -12.36 -4.34
CA GLY A 301 -18.96 -13.12 -3.39
C GLY A 301 -19.09 -14.59 -3.73
N SER A 302 -19.57 -15.37 -2.75
CA SER A 302 -19.52 -16.84 -2.73
C SER A 302 -19.94 -17.58 -4.00
N VAL A 303 -20.88 -17.07 -4.80
CA VAL A 303 -21.39 -17.75 -6.01
C VAL A 303 -20.37 -17.76 -7.15
N SER A 304 -19.65 -16.65 -7.37
CA SER A 304 -18.70 -16.48 -8.49
C SER A 304 -17.24 -16.46 -8.02
N PHE A 305 -17.00 -16.67 -6.73
CA PHE A 305 -15.67 -16.54 -6.15
C PHE A 305 -14.67 -17.56 -6.70
N SER A 306 -15.10 -18.79 -7.02
CA SER A 306 -14.22 -19.80 -7.63
C SER A 306 -13.68 -19.35 -8.99
N GLU A 307 -14.50 -18.71 -9.81
CA GLU A 307 -14.06 -18.15 -11.11
C GLU A 307 -13.00 -17.08 -10.92
N LYS A 308 -13.13 -16.27 -9.86
CA LYS A 308 -12.15 -15.24 -9.49
C LYS A 308 -10.84 -15.83 -8.99
N ILE A 309 -10.88 -16.92 -8.23
CA ILE A 309 -9.69 -17.66 -7.80
C ILE A 309 -8.99 -18.27 -9.02
N SER A 310 -9.73 -18.89 -9.94
CA SER A 310 -9.16 -19.42 -11.19
C SER A 310 -8.62 -18.33 -12.12
N ALA A 311 -9.23 -17.14 -12.14
CA ALA A 311 -8.71 -16.01 -12.90
C ALA A 311 -7.41 -15.45 -12.27
N LEU A 312 -7.35 -15.41 -10.93
CA LEU A 312 -6.14 -15.02 -10.20
C LEU A 312 -5.00 -16.01 -10.45
N ASP A 313 -5.29 -17.31 -10.53
CA ASP A 313 -4.31 -18.34 -10.88
C ASP A 313 -3.62 -18.04 -12.21
N LYS A 314 -4.41 -17.86 -13.27
CA LYS A 314 -3.91 -17.51 -14.61
C LYS A 314 -3.15 -16.20 -14.62
N TYR A 315 -3.61 -15.20 -13.86
CA TYR A 315 -2.91 -13.93 -13.77
C TYR A 315 -1.53 -14.11 -13.13
N LEU A 316 -1.44 -14.94 -12.09
CA LEU A 316 -0.18 -15.23 -11.42
C LEU A 316 0.76 -16.08 -12.30
N ASP A 317 0.24 -16.97 -13.15
CA ASP A 317 1.07 -17.71 -14.13
C ASP A 317 1.75 -16.71 -15.09
N MET A 318 0.98 -15.72 -15.57
CA MET A 318 1.52 -14.65 -16.41
C MET A 318 2.56 -13.80 -15.67
N VAL A 319 2.39 -13.58 -14.36
CA VAL A 319 3.38 -12.89 -13.52
C VAL A 319 4.67 -13.70 -13.44
N GLU A 320 4.58 -15.01 -13.16
CA GLU A 320 5.70 -15.94 -13.11
C GLU A 320 6.50 -15.95 -14.41
N GLU A 321 5.83 -16.19 -15.55
CA GLU A 321 6.46 -16.16 -16.88
C GLU A 321 7.13 -14.80 -17.16
N THR A 322 6.53 -13.70 -16.72
CA THR A 322 7.09 -12.36 -16.90
C THR A 322 8.33 -12.13 -16.05
N LEU A 323 8.34 -12.62 -14.82
CA LEU A 323 9.49 -12.52 -13.92
C LEU A 323 10.67 -13.34 -14.45
N GLU A 324 10.40 -14.55 -14.94
CA GLU A 324 11.41 -15.42 -15.57
C GLU A 324 12.01 -14.77 -16.81
N ALA A 325 11.17 -14.35 -17.77
CA ALA A 325 11.62 -13.69 -19.00
C ALA A 325 12.37 -12.36 -18.71
N TRP A 326 11.95 -11.62 -17.69
CA TRP A 326 12.67 -10.42 -17.24
C TRP A 326 14.03 -10.80 -16.65
N GLY A 327 14.10 -11.83 -15.82
CA GLY A 327 15.34 -12.35 -15.23
C GLY A 327 16.35 -12.76 -16.29
N GLU A 328 15.94 -13.60 -17.25
CA GLU A 328 16.77 -14.06 -18.36
C GLU A 328 17.33 -12.89 -19.18
N LYS A 329 16.46 -11.93 -19.55
CA LYS A 329 16.86 -10.73 -20.29
C LYS A 329 17.89 -9.89 -19.55
N ASN A 330 17.92 -9.97 -18.22
CA ASN A 330 18.84 -9.23 -17.36
C ASN A 330 19.98 -10.11 -16.81
N GLY A 331 20.21 -11.30 -17.37
CA GLY A 331 21.36 -12.15 -17.04
C GLY A 331 21.23 -12.96 -15.76
N ILE A 332 20.02 -13.12 -15.22
CA ILE A 332 19.74 -14.02 -14.11
C ILE A 332 19.43 -15.39 -14.69
N SER A 333 20.22 -16.41 -14.35
CA SER A 333 19.85 -17.80 -14.61
C SER A 333 18.75 -18.20 -13.63
N VAL A 334 17.56 -18.49 -14.16
CA VAL A 334 16.43 -19.04 -13.40
C VAL A 334 16.68 -20.52 -13.11
#